data_AF-A0A7C1STN8-F1
#
_entry.id   AF-A0A7C1STN8-F1
#
_cell.length_a   1.000
_cell.length_b   1.000
_cell.length_c   1.000
_cell.angle_alpha   90.00
_cell.angle_beta   90.00
_cell.angle_gamma   90.00
#
_symmetry.space_group_name_H-M   'P 1'
#
loop_
_entity.id
_entity.type
_entity.pdbx_description
1 polymer ?
#
loop_
_entity_poly.entity_id
_entity_poly.type
_entity_poly.pdbx_seq_one_letter_code
_entity_poly.pdbx_strand_id
1 'polypeptide(L)'
;ERYGKKLTCPPNIPDLDYFFEFFKRYSRGVLILRKYNALTDETRVLSTRELTQKVIEIEAKYKKQGYYYAAGFIGGSCKECKSCPKSGCMHPDRARIPLEATGVDVIKTCERLGIILPRPSEGKPFYRVGLVVIE
;
A
#
# COMPACT_ATOMS: atom_id res chain seq x y z
N GLU A 1 15.54 -10.97 -5.72
CA GLU A 1 16.54 -10.38 -4.78
C GLU A 1 16.02 -9.37 -3.73
N ARG A 2 14.71 -9.03 -3.66
CA ARG A 2 14.17 -8.09 -2.65
C ARG A 2 13.38 -8.75 -1.50
N TYR A 3 13.16 -10.07 -1.56
CA TYR A 3 12.47 -10.85 -0.54
C TYR A 3 13.20 -10.79 0.81
N GLY A 4 12.46 -10.66 1.91
CA GLY A 4 13.01 -10.59 3.27
C GLY A 4 13.80 -9.33 3.65
N LYS A 5 14.00 -8.38 2.72
CA LYS A 5 14.76 -7.15 2.98
C LYS A 5 13.94 -6.02 3.62
N LYS A 6 12.62 -6.06 3.52
CA LYS A 6 11.71 -5.04 4.04
C LYS A 6 10.82 -5.64 5.12
N LEU A 7 10.69 -4.93 6.24
CA LEU A 7 9.86 -5.37 7.37
C LEU A 7 8.36 -5.35 7.08
N THR A 8 7.93 -4.64 6.03
CA THR A 8 6.51 -4.60 5.60
C THR A 8 6.21 -5.54 4.43
N CYS A 9 7.13 -6.46 4.11
CA CYS A 9 6.96 -7.42 3.01
C CYS A 9 7.26 -8.85 3.50
N PRO A 10 6.74 -9.88 2.81
CA PRO A 10 7.04 -11.26 3.15
C PRO A 10 8.55 -11.54 3.21
N PRO A 11 9.01 -12.36 4.18
CA PRO A 11 8.23 -13.11 5.17
C PRO A 11 7.96 -12.35 6.48
N ASN A 12 8.21 -11.04 6.54
CA ASN A 12 8.11 -10.24 7.77
C ASN A 12 6.68 -9.73 8.07
N ILE A 13 5.68 -10.23 7.37
CA ILE A 13 4.26 -9.91 7.55
C ILE A 13 3.50 -11.23 7.76
N PRO A 14 2.26 -11.19 8.29
CA PRO A 14 1.42 -12.38 8.41
C PRO A 14 1.23 -13.11 7.08
N ASP A 15 0.83 -14.38 7.16
CA ASP A 15 0.54 -15.20 5.99
C ASP A 15 -0.76 -14.80 5.29
N LEU A 16 -1.04 -15.47 4.17
CA LEU A 16 -2.22 -15.18 3.36
C LEU A 16 -3.53 -15.59 4.06
N ASP A 17 -3.52 -16.62 4.90
CA ASP A 17 -4.70 -17.06 5.64
C ASP A 17 -5.12 -16.00 6.67
N TYR A 18 -4.15 -15.39 7.35
CA TYR A 18 -4.39 -14.23 8.20
C TYR A 18 -5.06 -13.09 7.43
N PHE A 19 -4.52 -12.72 6.25
CA PHE A 19 -5.09 -11.62 5.47
C PHE A 19 -6.47 -11.95 4.92
N PHE A 20 -6.73 -13.20 4.55
CA PHE A 20 -8.05 -13.65 4.11
C PHE A 20 -9.09 -13.45 5.22
N GLU A 21 -8.81 -13.87 6.45
CA GLU A 21 -9.69 -13.64 7.60
C GLU A 21 -9.76 -12.17 8.02
N PHE A 22 -8.66 -11.42 7.87
CA PHE A 22 -8.61 -9.98 8.12
C PHE A 22 -9.59 -9.24 7.22
N PHE A 23 -9.54 -9.45 5.89
CA PHE A 23 -10.39 -8.73 4.95
C PHE A 23 -11.88 -9.02 5.11
N LYS A 24 -12.27 -10.21 5.61
CA LYS A 24 -13.67 -10.55 5.90
C LYS A 24 -14.33 -9.64 6.95
N ARG A 25 -13.54 -8.98 7.79
CA ARG A 25 -14.03 -8.10 8.87
C ARG A 25 -14.44 -6.71 8.37
N TYR A 26 -14.13 -6.39 7.12
CA TYR A 26 -14.34 -5.06 6.56
C TYR A 26 -15.44 -5.11 5.50
N SER A 27 -16.44 -4.24 5.64
CA SER A 27 -17.55 -4.16 4.67
C SER A 27 -17.31 -3.08 3.60
N ARG A 28 -16.41 -2.13 3.86
CA ARG A 28 -16.17 -0.96 3.01
C ARG A 28 -14.67 -0.77 2.75
N GLY A 29 -14.37 -0.09 1.66
CA GLY A 29 -13.01 0.29 1.31
C GLY A 29 -12.93 1.55 0.47
N VAL A 30 -11.87 2.31 0.65
CA VAL A 30 -11.52 3.49 -0.14
C VAL A 30 -10.29 3.17 -0.97
N LEU A 31 -10.48 3.07 -2.28
CA LEU A 31 -9.39 2.90 -3.22
C LEU A 31 -8.79 4.26 -3.57
N ILE A 32 -7.48 4.39 -3.41
CA ILE A 32 -6.72 5.61 -3.65
C ILE A 32 -5.90 5.40 -4.91
N LEU A 33 -6.13 6.21 -5.94
CA LEU A 33 -5.34 6.20 -7.17
C LEU A 33 -4.64 7.54 -7.35
N ARG A 34 -3.34 7.47 -7.65
CA ARG A 34 -2.56 8.66 -8.00
C ARG A 34 -1.72 8.40 -9.25
N LYS A 35 -1.88 9.27 -10.24
CA LYS A 35 -1.13 9.24 -11.51
C LYS A 35 0.17 10.03 -11.36
N TYR A 36 1.22 9.50 -11.96
CA TYR A 36 2.54 10.14 -12.08
C TYR A 36 2.94 10.18 -13.54
N ASN A 37 3.66 11.23 -13.95
CA ASN A 37 3.93 11.51 -15.37
C ASN A 37 5.03 10.63 -15.97
N ALA A 38 6.03 10.24 -15.19
CA ALA A 38 7.15 9.42 -15.66
C ALA A 38 7.64 8.50 -14.55
N LEU A 39 7.87 7.23 -14.87
CA LEU A 39 8.50 6.27 -13.96
C LEU A 39 10.03 6.38 -14.04
N THR A 40 10.62 6.83 -12.94
CA THR A 40 12.06 6.99 -12.68
C THR A 40 12.37 6.51 -11.26
N ASP A 41 13.63 6.35 -10.89
CA ASP A 41 13.98 5.93 -9.52
C ASP A 41 13.60 6.96 -8.45
N GLU A 42 13.74 8.25 -8.76
CA GLU A 42 13.32 9.34 -7.88
C GLU A 42 11.80 9.36 -7.70
N THR A 43 11.05 9.28 -8.81
CA THR A 43 9.58 9.26 -8.76
C THR A 43 9.07 7.99 -8.10
N ARG A 44 9.79 6.85 -8.17
CA ARG A 44 9.43 5.64 -7.40
C ARG A 44 9.44 5.89 -5.90
N VAL A 45 10.44 6.60 -5.38
CA VAL A 45 10.54 6.93 -3.95
C VAL A 45 9.50 7.97 -3.57
N LEU A 46 9.43 9.07 -4.31
CA LEU A 46 8.46 10.15 -4.08
C LEU A 46 7.02 9.63 -4.12
N SER A 47 6.64 8.92 -5.18
CA SER A 47 5.29 8.41 -5.37
C SER A 47 4.84 7.46 -4.26
N THR A 48 5.78 6.66 -3.72
CA THR A 48 5.46 5.75 -2.61
C THR A 48 5.20 6.55 -1.34
N ARG A 49 6.07 7.50 -0.99
CA ARG A 49 5.93 8.32 0.23
C ARG A 49 4.67 9.17 0.21
N GLU A 50 4.35 9.74 -0.95
CA GLU A 50 3.13 10.51 -1.16
C GLU A 50 1.86 9.65 -1.04
N LEU A 51 1.87 8.44 -1.61
CA LEU A 51 0.77 7.50 -1.43
C LEU A 51 0.61 7.12 0.05
N THR A 52 1.71 6.75 0.71
CA THR A 52 1.73 6.43 2.15
C THR A 52 1.12 7.54 2.99
N GLN A 53 1.54 8.79 2.74
CA GLN A 53 1.00 9.96 3.43
C GLN A 53 -0.50 10.10 3.23
N LYS A 54 -0.99 9.94 1.99
CA LYS A 54 -2.43 10.01 1.68
C LYS A 54 -3.22 8.89 2.35
N VAL A 55 -2.67 7.67 2.39
CA VAL A 55 -3.26 6.52 3.10
C VAL A 55 -3.41 6.83 4.59
N ILE A 56 -2.35 7.33 5.23
CA ILE A 56 -2.35 7.71 6.66
C ILE A 56 -3.39 8.80 6.96
N GLU A 57 -3.48 9.82 6.10
CA GLU A 57 -4.48 10.90 6.24
C GLU A 57 -5.90 10.36 6.22
N ILE A 58 -6.19 9.42 5.30
CA ILE A 58 -7.51 8.81 5.16
C ILE A 58 -7.80 7.90 6.36
N GLU A 59 -6.84 7.07 6.78
CA GLU A 59 -6.96 6.28 8.01
C GLU A 59 -7.28 7.17 9.23
N ALA A 60 -6.53 8.25 9.41
CA ALA A 60 -6.73 9.18 10.52
C ALA A 60 -8.10 9.87 10.46
N LYS A 61 -8.58 10.21 9.26
CA LYS A 61 -9.92 10.78 9.06
C LYS A 61 -11.01 9.81 9.51
N TYR A 62 -10.95 8.54 9.09
CA TYR A 62 -11.96 7.54 9.48
C TYR A 62 -11.87 7.18 10.96
N LYS A 63 -10.67 7.08 11.54
CA LYS A 63 -10.48 6.87 12.98
C LYS A 63 -11.12 7.99 13.81
N LYS A 64 -11.01 9.25 13.38
CA LYS A 64 -11.69 10.39 14.02
C LYS A 64 -13.22 10.32 13.94
N GLN A 65 -13.77 9.55 13.01
CA GLN A 65 -15.21 9.34 12.84
C GLN A 65 -15.73 8.09 13.58
N GLY A 66 -14.89 7.43 14.38
CA GLY A 66 -15.26 6.24 15.15
C GLY A 66 -14.89 4.90 14.51
N TYR A 67 -14.36 4.89 13.29
CA TYR A 67 -13.89 3.68 12.61
C TYR A 67 -12.45 3.35 13.06
N TYR A 68 -12.29 2.90 14.30
CA TYR A 68 -10.97 2.71 14.92
C TYR A 68 -10.13 1.63 14.24
N TYR A 69 -10.78 0.64 13.61
CA TYR A 69 -10.13 -0.46 12.90
C TYR A 69 -9.80 -0.16 11.44
N ALA A 70 -9.99 1.08 10.97
CA ALA A 70 -9.59 1.48 9.62
C ALA A 70 -8.09 1.20 9.40
N ALA A 71 -7.79 0.49 8.30
CA ALA A 71 -6.45 -0.01 8.02
C ALA A 71 -6.03 0.27 6.58
N GLY A 72 -4.84 0.86 6.44
CA GLY A 72 -4.27 1.29 5.17
C GLY A 72 -3.25 0.33 4.56
N PHE A 73 -3.26 0.24 3.24
CA PHE A 73 -2.33 -0.51 2.41
C PHE A 73 -1.83 0.38 1.28
N ILE A 74 -0.57 0.22 0.91
CA ILE A 74 0.07 0.96 -0.20
C ILE A 74 0.29 0.05 -1.41
N GLY A 75 0.67 0.61 -2.55
CA GLY A 75 1.06 -0.15 -3.73
C GLY A 75 2.55 -0.10 -3.94
N GLY A 76 3.22 -1.24 -3.93
CA GLY A 76 4.68 -1.35 -3.96
C GLY A 76 5.32 -1.34 -2.57
N SER A 77 6.56 -1.81 -2.51
CA SER A 77 7.36 -1.87 -1.28
C SER A 77 7.57 -0.51 -0.60
N CYS A 78 7.60 -0.48 0.73
CA CYS A 78 7.89 0.72 1.53
C CYS A 78 9.24 1.39 1.19
N LYS A 79 9.21 2.73 1.12
CA LYS A 79 10.35 3.62 0.77
C LYS A 79 10.63 4.71 1.81
N GLU A 80 10.18 4.52 3.07
CA GLU A 80 10.47 5.49 4.14
C GLU A 80 11.99 5.56 4.43
N CYS A 81 12.64 4.40 4.60
CA CYS A 81 14.08 4.28 4.82
C CYS A 81 14.84 3.77 3.58
N LYS A 82 16.13 4.17 3.46
CA LYS A 82 17.05 3.64 2.43
C LYS A 82 17.22 2.12 2.57
N SER A 83 17.54 1.66 3.78
CA SER A 83 17.61 0.25 4.17
C SER A 83 16.83 0.01 5.45
N CYS A 84 16.15 -1.13 5.58
CA CYS A 84 15.46 -1.49 6.81
C CYS A 84 16.47 -2.02 7.84
N PRO A 85 16.48 -1.48 9.07
CA PRO A 85 17.33 -2.02 10.13
C PRO A 85 16.81 -3.38 10.60
N LYS A 86 17.72 -4.22 11.12
CA LYS A 86 17.35 -5.49 11.77
C LYS A 86 16.76 -5.29 13.16
N SER A 87 17.04 -4.16 13.81
CA SER A 87 16.55 -3.83 15.16
C SER A 87 15.07 -3.44 15.21
N GLY A 88 14.40 -3.32 14.06
CA GLY A 88 13.00 -2.90 13.96
C GLY A 88 12.79 -1.75 12.97
N CYS A 89 11.53 -1.39 12.74
CA CYS A 89 11.19 -0.29 11.84
C CYS A 89 11.45 1.07 12.50
N MET A 90 12.18 1.96 11.83
CA MET A 90 12.41 3.34 12.32
C MET A 90 11.20 4.27 12.12
N HIS A 91 10.22 3.86 11.31
CA HIS A 91 9.03 4.65 10.98
C HIS A 91 7.76 3.79 11.12
N PRO A 92 7.49 3.22 12.31
CA PRO A 92 6.37 2.29 12.49
C PRO A 92 5.01 2.95 12.27
N ASP A 93 4.89 4.24 12.58
CA ASP A 93 3.71 5.08 12.35
C ASP A 93 3.39 5.25 10.86
N ARG A 94 4.43 5.29 10.01
CA ARG A 94 4.31 5.50 8.56
C ARG A 94 4.36 4.22 7.75
N ALA A 95 5.02 3.19 8.24
CA ALA A 95 5.23 1.95 7.51
C ALA A 95 3.88 1.28 7.19
N ARG A 96 3.68 0.90 5.92
CA ARG A 96 2.49 0.20 5.46
C ARG A 96 2.87 -1.04 4.64
N ILE A 97 2.02 -2.06 4.76
CA ILE A 97 2.13 -3.30 3.99
C ILE A 97 1.63 -3.01 2.56
N PRO A 98 2.33 -3.48 1.52
CA PRO A 98 1.84 -3.39 0.15
C PRO A 98 0.59 -4.26 -0.03
N LEU A 99 -0.42 -3.78 -0.73
CA LEU A 99 -1.68 -4.49 -0.96
C LEU A 99 -1.44 -5.80 -1.73
N GLU A 100 -0.52 -5.80 -2.69
CA GLU A 100 -0.16 -7.00 -3.43
C GLU A 100 0.50 -8.08 -2.54
N ALA A 101 1.08 -7.68 -1.40
CA ALA A 101 1.73 -8.60 -0.48
C ALA A 101 0.74 -9.38 0.40
N THR A 102 -0.54 -8.95 0.44
CA THR A 102 -1.60 -9.60 1.22
C THR A 102 -2.39 -10.63 0.40
N GLY A 103 -2.00 -10.87 -0.86
CA GLY A 103 -2.69 -11.78 -1.78
C GLY A 103 -3.79 -11.12 -2.64
N VAL A 104 -4.01 -9.81 -2.48
CA VAL A 104 -4.99 -9.07 -3.29
C VAL A 104 -4.45 -8.83 -4.71
N ASP A 105 -5.24 -9.22 -5.72
CA ASP A 105 -5.00 -8.86 -7.12
C ASP A 105 -5.43 -7.41 -7.35
N VAL A 106 -4.46 -6.49 -7.25
CA VAL A 106 -4.67 -5.04 -7.39
C VAL A 106 -5.22 -4.68 -8.78
N ILE A 107 -4.78 -5.38 -9.83
CA ILE A 107 -5.19 -5.10 -11.21
C ILE A 107 -6.67 -5.45 -11.36
N LYS A 108 -7.05 -6.70 -11.03
CA LYS A 108 -8.46 -7.12 -11.10
C LYS A 108 -9.36 -6.31 -10.18
N THR A 109 -8.85 -5.86 -9.03
CA THR A 109 -9.60 -5.00 -8.11
C THR A 109 -9.93 -3.65 -8.77
N CYS A 110 -8.96 -3.03 -9.46
CA CYS A 110 -9.20 -1.82 -10.24
C CYS A 110 -10.13 -2.05 -11.44
N GLU A 111 -9.96 -3.16 -12.16
CA GLU A 111 -10.81 -3.50 -13.32
C GLU A 111 -12.29 -3.65 -12.94
N ARG A 112 -12.59 -4.25 -11.79
CA ARG A 112 -13.96 -4.34 -11.24
C ARG A 112 -14.62 -2.99 -11.00
N LEU A 113 -13.83 -1.93 -10.85
CA LEU A 113 -14.29 -0.54 -10.68
C LEU A 113 -14.22 0.26 -11.99
N GLY A 114 -13.98 -0.40 -13.13
CA GLY A 114 -13.85 0.24 -14.45
C GLY A 114 -12.52 0.98 -14.64
N ILE A 115 -11.51 0.70 -13.83
CA ILE A 115 -10.21 1.38 -13.87
C ILE A 115 -9.17 0.45 -14.50
N ILE A 116 -8.64 0.86 -15.65
CA ILE A 116 -7.59 0.11 -16.36
C ILE A 116 -6.23 0.72 -16.02
N LEU A 117 -5.39 -0.06 -15.32
CA LEU A 117 -4.04 0.36 -14.97
C LEU A 117 -3.07 0.05 -16.13
N PRO A 118 -2.34 1.05 -16.66
CA PRO A 118 -1.30 0.77 -17.64
C PRO A 118 -0.14 0.02 -16.99
N ARG A 119 0.50 -0.86 -17.77
CA ARG A 119 1.71 -1.55 -17.32
C ARG A 119 2.81 -0.52 -17.02
N PRO A 120 3.42 -0.54 -15.81
CA PRO A 120 4.51 0.37 -15.49
C PRO A 120 5.69 0.16 -16.43
N SER A 121 6.16 1.25 -17.06
CA SER A 121 7.32 1.24 -17.95
C SER A 121 8.14 2.51 -17.74
N GLU A 122 9.45 2.39 -17.89
CA GLU A 122 10.39 3.48 -17.66
C GLU A 122 10.09 4.70 -18.55
N GLY A 123 10.15 5.89 -17.97
CA GLY A 123 9.83 7.14 -18.66
C GLY A 123 8.36 7.36 -19.01
N LYS A 124 7.48 6.37 -18.78
CA LYS A 124 6.04 6.50 -19.08
C LYS A 124 5.21 6.84 -17.84
N PRO A 125 4.00 7.40 -18.03
CA PRO A 125 3.07 7.60 -16.93
C PRO A 125 2.70 6.28 -16.25
N PHE A 126 2.56 6.33 -14.93
CA PHE A 126 2.18 5.17 -14.13
C PHE A 126 1.24 5.57 -13.00
N TYR A 127 0.59 4.58 -12.40
CA TYR A 127 -0.34 4.76 -11.29
C TYR A 127 0.19 4.10 -10.03
N ARG A 128 -0.04 4.75 -8.90
CA ARG A 128 0.04 4.15 -7.58
C ARG A 128 -1.36 3.91 -7.06
N VAL A 129 -1.54 2.72 -6.50
CA VAL A 129 -2.82 2.29 -5.91
C VAL A 129 -2.59 2.05 -4.43
N GLY A 130 -3.45 2.60 -3.59
CA GLY A 130 -3.54 2.29 -2.16
C GLY A 130 -4.97 1.92 -1.82
N LEU A 131 -5.16 1.29 -0.67
CA LEU A 131 -6.47 0.89 -0.18
C LEU A 131 -6.57 1.20 1.31
N VAL A 132 -7.66 1.80 1.75
CA VAL A 132 -8.01 1.88 3.17
C VAL A 132 -9.30 1.10 3.37
N VAL A 133 -9.25 0.02 4.16
CA VAL A 133 -10.44 -0.76 4.52
C VAL A 133 -11.08 -0.20 5.78
N ILE A 134 -12.41 -0.26 5.85
CA ILE A 134 -13.25 0.36 6.89
C ILE A 134 -14.34 -0.65 7.28
N GLU A 135 -14.59 -0.80 8.58
CA GLU A 135 -15.60 -1.73 9.11
C GLU A 135 -17.01 -1.43 8.59
#